data_AF-A0A455B1X2-F1
#
_entry.id   AF-A0A455B1X2-F1
#
_cell.length_a   1.000
_cell.length_b   1.000
_cell.length_c   1.000
_cell.angle_alpha   90.00
_cell.angle_beta   90.00
_cell.angle_gamma   90.00
#
_symmetry.space_group_name_H-M   'P 1'
#
loop_
_entity.id
_entity.type
_entity.pdbx_description
1 polymer ?
#
loop_
_entity_poly.entity_id
_entity_poly.type
_entity_poly.pdbx_seq_one_letter_code
_entity_poly.pdbx_strand_id
1 'polypeptide(L)'
;WVGAQEALQLHESLKGQRLVFCLLELLSKHLEEKQLSEGKSSSSYNAWPAGSERPFVERVTAVWKSAFSLNSPEQSQAAFQQLQDIKYPSATSNTPSKQLLLHICHDLTLAVLSQQVASWDAAVEGLLRAVIRSYNSGNFTIMQEVHSAFLPEGCDHLRDKLGDHQSPTTPAFKSLEAFFIYGRLYEFWWSLSGPCPESSIWVRAAHRRTTSVEQSQQLDNVSPEETDPKASQPEPSRTLELDVRLTEEGEQMLNACKELFSEKHAGLQNAQRTIAEVQETLAEMIRQHQKSQLSKSTANGPDKNEPEQEAEQSLSSPQNQCTSKEEKNEPVSLPELTKRITEANERIAKFPESIKTWPFPDVLECCLILLHIGSQYSGFVTQEMQQQAQELLQKYGSTKVYKGHYQTLCT
;
A
#
# COMPACT_ATOMS: atom_id res chain seq x y z
N TRP A 1 -20.98 -16.79 -5.77
CA TRP A 1 -19.79 -17.53 -6.25
C TRP A 1 -20.17 -18.71 -7.12
N VAL A 2 -20.89 -19.71 -6.59
CA VAL A 2 -21.31 -20.92 -7.33
C VAL A 2 -22.00 -20.60 -8.66
N GLY A 3 -23.07 -19.81 -8.66
CA GLY A 3 -23.77 -19.46 -9.90
C GLY A 3 -22.93 -18.69 -10.93
N ALA A 4 -21.93 -17.91 -10.49
CA ALA A 4 -21.00 -17.25 -11.42
C ALA A 4 -20.04 -18.27 -12.05
N GLN A 5 -19.54 -19.22 -11.26
CA GLN A 5 -18.69 -20.30 -11.76
C GLN A 5 -19.44 -21.22 -12.74
N GLU A 6 -20.71 -21.56 -12.45
CA GLU A 6 -21.58 -22.35 -13.33
C GLU A 6 -21.85 -21.65 -14.66
N ALA A 7 -22.17 -20.36 -14.64
CA ALA A 7 -22.41 -19.59 -15.85
C ALA A 7 -21.15 -19.49 -16.74
N LEU A 8 -19.98 -19.24 -16.13
CA LEU A 8 -18.72 -19.14 -16.86
C LEU A 8 -18.22 -20.50 -17.36
N GLN A 9 -18.58 -21.61 -16.70
CA GLN A 9 -18.20 -22.96 -17.10
C GLN A 9 -18.75 -23.36 -18.47
N LEU A 10 -19.83 -22.73 -18.93
CA LEU A 10 -20.42 -22.98 -20.25
C LEU A 10 -19.50 -22.61 -21.42
N HIS A 11 -18.46 -21.80 -21.18
CA HIS A 11 -17.54 -21.33 -22.20
C HIS A 11 -16.08 -21.59 -21.84
N GLU A 12 -15.40 -22.45 -22.60
CA GLU A 12 -13.97 -22.74 -22.42
C GLU A 12 -13.07 -21.49 -22.59
N SER A 13 -13.51 -20.51 -23.39
CA SER A 13 -12.82 -19.22 -23.55
C SER A 13 -12.83 -18.34 -22.29
N LEU A 14 -13.65 -18.68 -21.29
CA LEU A 14 -13.75 -17.96 -20.01
C LEU A 14 -13.04 -18.68 -18.87
N LYS A 15 -12.24 -19.71 -19.16
CA LYS A 15 -11.48 -20.45 -18.15
C LYS A 15 -10.59 -19.52 -17.32
N GLY A 16 -9.90 -18.56 -17.93
CA GLY A 16 -9.12 -17.56 -17.23
C GLY A 16 -9.94 -16.75 -16.22
N GLN A 17 -11.13 -16.29 -16.61
CA GLN A 17 -12.03 -15.56 -15.71
C GLN A 17 -12.48 -16.42 -14.53
N ARG A 18 -12.75 -17.71 -14.77
CA ARG A 18 -13.08 -18.65 -13.69
C ARG A 18 -11.97 -18.75 -12.64
N LEU A 19 -10.70 -18.67 -13.05
CA LEU A 19 -9.56 -18.63 -12.13
C LEU A 19 -9.52 -17.32 -11.33
N VAL A 20 -9.83 -16.19 -11.95
CA VAL A 20 -9.93 -14.89 -11.25
C VAL A 20 -11.02 -14.94 -10.18
N PHE A 21 -12.21 -15.44 -10.50
CA PHE A 21 -13.29 -15.61 -9.53
C PHE A 21 -12.94 -16.64 -8.44
N CYS A 22 -12.17 -17.68 -8.78
CA CYS A 22 -11.69 -18.65 -7.81
C CYS A 22 -10.72 -18.00 -6.81
N LEU A 23 -9.74 -17.26 -7.31
CA LEU A 23 -8.80 -16.55 -6.46
C LEU A 23 -9.50 -15.50 -5.60
N LEU A 24 -10.51 -14.81 -6.15
CA LEU A 24 -11.28 -13.80 -5.43
C LEU A 24 -12.05 -14.39 -4.24
N GLU A 25 -12.67 -15.57 -4.40
CA GLU A 25 -13.31 -16.27 -3.27
C GLU A 25 -12.27 -16.74 -2.25
N LEU A 26 -11.13 -17.31 -2.68
CA LEU A 26 -10.05 -17.76 -1.79
C LEU A 26 -9.43 -16.61 -0.99
N LEU A 27 -9.15 -15.48 -1.65
CA LEU A 27 -8.56 -14.30 -1.03
C LEU A 27 -9.56 -13.64 -0.07
N SER A 28 -10.83 -13.49 -0.47
CA SER A 28 -11.86 -12.92 0.43
C SER A 28 -11.96 -13.73 1.72
N LYS A 29 -11.95 -15.06 1.62
CA LYS A 29 -11.94 -15.95 2.78
C LYS A 29 -10.66 -15.83 3.60
N HIS A 30 -9.49 -15.75 2.96
CA HIS A 30 -8.22 -15.57 3.68
C HIS A 30 -8.19 -14.27 4.49
N LEU A 31 -8.76 -13.20 3.94
CA LEU A 31 -8.93 -11.91 4.63
C LEU A 31 -9.91 -12.03 5.81
N GLU A 32 -11.04 -12.70 5.64
CA GLU A 32 -12.02 -12.94 6.72
C GLU A 32 -11.41 -13.77 7.87
N GLU A 33 -10.68 -14.83 7.57
CA GLU A 33 -10.03 -15.71 8.56
C GLU A 33 -8.99 -14.97 9.40
N LYS A 34 -8.23 -14.05 8.80
CA LYS A 34 -7.24 -13.24 9.53
C LYS A 34 -7.87 -12.17 10.41
N GLN A 35 -9.01 -11.61 10.00
CA GLN A 35 -9.73 -10.60 10.80
C GLN A 35 -10.50 -11.24 11.96
N LEU A 36 -10.97 -12.48 11.80
CA LEU A 36 -11.72 -13.21 12.81
C LEU A 36 -10.79 -14.16 13.57
N SER A 37 -9.94 -13.62 14.45
CA SER A 37 -9.11 -14.44 15.37
C SER A 37 -9.95 -15.25 16.40
N GLU A 38 -11.28 -15.17 16.37
CA GLU A 38 -12.20 -15.91 17.22
C GLU A 38 -13.21 -16.75 16.41
N GLY A 39 -12.86 -18.02 16.18
CA GLY A 39 -13.76 -19.15 16.40
C GLY A 39 -15.01 -19.32 15.53
N LYS A 40 -15.14 -18.70 14.35
CA LYS A 40 -16.22 -19.04 13.40
C LYS A 40 -15.67 -19.50 12.06
N SER A 41 -15.74 -20.81 11.87
CA SER A 41 -15.39 -21.48 10.62
C SER A 41 -16.33 -21.02 9.49
N SER A 42 -15.91 -20.02 8.71
CA SER A 42 -16.62 -19.58 7.51
C SER A 42 -16.44 -20.65 6.43
N SER A 43 -17.52 -21.40 6.14
CA SER A 43 -17.51 -22.37 5.03
C SER A 43 -17.35 -21.61 3.72
N SER A 44 -16.35 -21.97 2.91
CA SER A 44 -16.31 -21.49 1.53
C SER A 44 -17.57 -21.96 0.80
N TYR A 45 -18.10 -21.12 -0.09
CA TYR A 45 -19.31 -21.47 -0.84
C TYR A 45 -19.06 -22.67 -1.75
N ASN A 46 -17.83 -22.82 -2.22
CA ASN A 46 -17.34 -24.04 -2.84
C ASN A 46 -16.61 -24.94 -1.84
N ALA A 47 -16.71 -26.26 -2.01
CA ALA A 47 -16.03 -27.28 -1.18
C ALA A 47 -14.51 -27.36 -1.46
N TRP A 48 -13.84 -26.21 -1.56
CA TRP A 48 -12.39 -26.16 -1.75
C TRP A 48 -11.69 -26.51 -0.44
N PRO A 49 -10.54 -27.22 -0.50
CA PRO A 49 -9.75 -27.56 0.68
C PRO A 49 -9.10 -26.30 1.27
N ALA A 50 -9.88 -25.54 2.04
CA ALA A 50 -9.46 -24.28 2.63
C ALA A 50 -8.55 -24.45 3.88
N GLY A 51 -8.53 -25.63 4.49
CA GLY A 51 -7.87 -25.88 5.78
C GLY A 51 -6.47 -26.50 5.72
N SER A 52 -5.66 -26.24 4.69
CA SER A 52 -4.28 -26.77 4.65
C SER A 52 -3.27 -25.74 5.16
N GLU A 53 -2.30 -26.17 5.98
CA GLU A 53 -1.19 -25.34 6.49
C GLU A 53 -0.22 -24.84 5.40
N ARG A 54 -0.49 -25.13 4.14
CA ARG A 54 0.36 -24.75 3.00
C ARG A 54 0.30 -23.23 2.74
N PRO A 55 1.38 -22.65 2.18
CA PRO A 55 1.38 -21.28 1.66
C PRO A 55 0.17 -20.99 0.76
N PHE A 56 -0.35 -19.76 0.79
CA PHE A 56 -1.58 -19.40 0.09
C PHE A 56 -1.51 -19.67 -1.42
N VAL A 57 -0.39 -19.36 -2.07
CA VAL A 57 -0.16 -19.63 -3.51
C VAL A 57 -0.23 -21.13 -3.82
N GLU A 58 0.31 -21.99 -2.96
CA GLU A 58 0.22 -23.44 -3.13
C GLU A 58 -1.22 -23.94 -3.00
N ARG A 59 -2.01 -23.35 -2.10
CA ARG A 59 -3.44 -23.67 -1.99
C ARG A 59 -4.20 -23.29 -3.25
N VAL A 60 -3.97 -22.09 -3.77
CA VAL A 60 -4.58 -21.60 -5.02
C VAL A 60 -4.25 -22.55 -6.18
N THR A 61 -2.97 -22.86 -6.36
CA THR A 61 -2.53 -23.75 -7.45
C THR A 61 -3.04 -25.18 -7.31
N ALA A 62 -3.17 -25.69 -6.07
CA ALA A 62 -3.79 -26.99 -5.82
C ALA A 62 -5.28 -27.01 -6.22
N VAL A 63 -6.05 -25.97 -5.86
CA VAL A 63 -7.45 -25.83 -6.27
C VAL A 63 -7.57 -25.72 -7.78
N TRP A 64 -6.69 -24.97 -8.43
CA TRP A 64 -6.67 -24.85 -9.90
C TRP A 64 -6.41 -26.18 -10.60
N LYS A 65 -5.48 -27.00 -10.07
CA LYS A 65 -5.21 -28.35 -10.56
C LYS A 65 -6.42 -29.26 -10.38
N SER A 66 -7.04 -29.28 -9.20
CA SER A 66 -8.13 -30.22 -8.89
C SER A 66 -9.48 -29.83 -9.48
N ALA A 67 -9.85 -28.55 -9.45
CA ALA A 67 -11.18 -28.08 -9.84
C ALA A 67 -11.27 -27.54 -11.27
N PHE A 68 -10.14 -27.13 -11.86
CA PHE A 68 -10.09 -26.52 -13.21
C PHE A 68 -9.16 -27.27 -14.17
N SER A 69 -8.61 -28.42 -13.75
CA SER A 69 -7.74 -29.27 -14.57
C SER A 69 -6.57 -28.49 -15.18
N LEU A 70 -5.89 -27.65 -14.39
CA LEU A 70 -4.67 -26.92 -14.77
C LEU A 70 -3.42 -27.75 -14.41
N ASN A 71 -3.25 -28.87 -15.12
CA ASN A 71 -2.19 -29.83 -14.84
C ASN A 71 -0.94 -29.62 -15.69
N SER A 72 -1.02 -28.80 -16.74
CA SER A 72 0.10 -28.55 -17.66
C SER A 72 0.43 -27.06 -17.82
N PRO A 73 1.70 -26.72 -18.16
CA PRO A 73 2.09 -25.35 -18.45
C PRO A 73 1.31 -24.75 -19.62
N GLU A 74 0.98 -25.54 -20.64
CA GLU A 74 0.26 -25.08 -21.83
C GLU A 74 -1.16 -24.61 -21.48
N GLN A 75 -1.82 -25.30 -20.54
CA GLN A 75 -3.13 -24.88 -20.05
C GLN A 75 -3.05 -23.57 -19.25
N SER A 76 -1.97 -23.40 -18.48
CA SER A 76 -1.71 -22.17 -17.73
C SER A 76 -1.42 -21.01 -18.70
N GLN A 77 -0.64 -21.27 -19.75
CA GLN A 77 -0.37 -20.31 -20.81
C GLN A 77 -1.65 -19.91 -21.56
N ALA A 78 -2.52 -20.86 -21.89
CA ALA A 78 -3.79 -20.57 -22.55
C ALA A 78 -4.69 -19.68 -21.67
N ALA A 79 -4.78 -19.97 -20.37
CA ALA A 79 -5.53 -19.14 -19.43
C ALA A 79 -4.90 -17.74 -19.26
N PHE A 80 -3.57 -17.63 -19.29
CA PHE A 80 -2.86 -16.36 -19.26
C PHE A 80 -3.21 -15.51 -20.48
N GLN A 81 -3.18 -16.09 -21.68
CA GLN A 81 -3.52 -15.41 -22.94
C GLN A 81 -4.97 -14.91 -22.94
N GLN A 82 -5.91 -15.62 -22.31
CA GLN A 82 -7.30 -15.16 -22.16
C GLN A 82 -7.44 -13.90 -21.29
N LEU A 83 -6.48 -13.64 -20.40
CA LEU A 83 -6.57 -12.58 -19.40
C LEU A 83 -5.68 -11.37 -19.71
N GLN A 84 -4.51 -11.56 -20.34
CA GLN A 84 -3.47 -10.52 -20.45
C GLN A 84 -3.94 -9.21 -21.12
N ASP A 85 -4.88 -9.30 -22.06
CA ASP A 85 -5.35 -8.15 -22.85
C ASP A 85 -6.46 -7.35 -22.15
N ILE A 86 -6.94 -7.85 -21.01
CA ILE A 86 -8.01 -7.21 -20.24
C ILE A 86 -7.41 -6.09 -19.39
N LYS A 87 -7.77 -4.85 -19.72
CA LYS A 87 -7.32 -3.66 -19.00
C LYS A 87 -8.43 -3.12 -18.11
N TYR A 88 -8.13 -2.99 -16.83
CA TYR A 88 -8.98 -2.32 -15.86
C TYR A 88 -8.54 -0.87 -15.66
N PRO A 89 -9.47 0.05 -15.31
CA PRO A 89 -9.11 1.42 -14.96
C PRO A 89 -8.16 1.45 -13.75
N SER A 90 -7.37 2.51 -13.66
CA SER A 90 -6.51 2.77 -12.49
C SER A 90 -7.36 2.86 -11.22
N ALA A 91 -6.87 2.26 -10.14
CA ALA A 91 -7.53 2.39 -8.85
C ALA A 91 -7.30 3.80 -8.27
N THR A 92 -8.32 4.28 -7.57
CA THR A 92 -8.34 5.55 -6.85
C THR A 92 -8.96 5.31 -5.47
N SER A 93 -8.81 6.26 -4.54
CA SER A 93 -9.46 6.22 -3.22
C SER A 93 -10.99 6.07 -3.27
N ASN A 94 -11.61 6.40 -4.41
CA ASN A 94 -13.06 6.28 -4.63
C ASN A 94 -13.47 4.94 -5.27
N THR A 95 -12.51 4.03 -5.54
CA THR A 95 -12.82 2.74 -6.18
C THR A 95 -13.56 1.84 -5.19
N PRO A 96 -14.76 1.31 -5.54
CA PRO A 96 -15.50 0.41 -4.65
C PRO A 96 -14.68 -0.83 -4.27
N SER A 97 -14.70 -1.23 -2.99
CA SER A 97 -13.88 -2.33 -2.45
C SER A 97 -14.03 -3.65 -3.21
N LYS A 98 -15.26 -4.03 -3.59
CA LYS A 98 -15.52 -5.25 -4.37
C LYS A 98 -14.88 -5.21 -5.76
N GLN A 99 -14.92 -4.06 -6.41
CA GLN A 99 -14.33 -3.86 -7.73
C GLN A 99 -12.80 -3.84 -7.63
N LEU A 100 -12.26 -3.17 -6.62
CA LEU A 100 -10.85 -3.16 -6.31
C LEU A 100 -10.31 -4.59 -6.12
N LEU A 101 -10.97 -5.39 -5.28
CA LEU A 101 -10.53 -6.76 -4.98
C LEU A 101 -10.57 -7.65 -6.23
N LEU A 102 -11.58 -7.49 -7.10
CA LEU A 102 -11.65 -8.20 -8.38
C LEU A 102 -10.46 -7.85 -9.28
N HIS A 103 -10.14 -6.56 -9.43
CA HIS A 103 -9.01 -6.13 -10.25
C HIS A 103 -7.67 -6.62 -9.68
N ILE A 104 -7.50 -6.57 -8.35
CA ILE A 104 -6.33 -7.13 -7.66
C ILE A 104 -6.23 -8.64 -7.94
N CYS A 105 -7.33 -9.39 -7.82
CA CYS A 105 -7.34 -10.82 -8.10
C CYS A 105 -7.03 -11.13 -9.56
N HIS A 106 -7.39 -10.26 -10.49
CA HIS A 106 -6.97 -10.41 -11.88
C HIS A 106 -5.44 -10.29 -12.03
N ASP A 107 -4.85 -9.23 -11.48
CA ASP A 107 -3.39 -9.01 -11.52
C ASP A 107 -2.63 -10.16 -10.83
N LEU A 108 -3.13 -10.64 -9.69
CA LEU A 108 -2.60 -11.81 -8.98
C LEU A 108 -2.78 -13.13 -9.75
N THR A 109 -3.89 -13.29 -10.46
CA THR A 109 -4.12 -14.49 -11.30
C THR A 109 -3.08 -14.55 -12.41
N LEU A 110 -2.82 -13.43 -13.08
CA LEU A 110 -1.75 -13.33 -14.07
C LEU A 110 -0.39 -13.68 -13.44
N ALA A 111 -0.12 -13.18 -12.23
CA ALA A 111 1.14 -13.49 -11.53
C ALA A 111 1.30 -15.00 -11.27
N VAL A 112 0.28 -15.66 -10.72
CA VAL A 112 0.34 -17.10 -10.40
C VAL A 112 0.45 -17.94 -11.68
N LEU A 113 -0.28 -17.59 -12.74
CA LEU A 113 -0.18 -18.27 -14.04
C LEU A 113 1.24 -18.12 -14.64
N SER A 114 1.82 -16.93 -14.57
CA SER A 114 3.21 -16.66 -14.99
C SER A 114 4.21 -17.53 -14.24
N GLN A 115 4.03 -17.74 -12.92
CA GLN A 115 4.86 -18.66 -12.14
C GLN A 115 4.73 -20.11 -12.62
N GLN A 116 3.51 -20.57 -12.98
CA GLN A 116 3.31 -21.94 -13.48
C GLN A 116 3.99 -22.20 -14.83
N VAL A 117 4.20 -21.17 -15.65
CA VAL A 117 4.91 -21.26 -16.93
C VAL A 117 6.38 -20.84 -16.84
N ALA A 118 6.90 -20.64 -15.63
CA ALA A 118 8.27 -20.17 -15.36
C ALA A 118 8.64 -18.81 -15.98
N SER A 119 7.65 -17.94 -16.22
CA SER A 119 7.84 -16.55 -16.66
C SER A 119 7.92 -15.62 -15.44
N TRP A 120 9.10 -15.52 -14.83
CA TRP A 120 9.24 -14.83 -13.54
C TRP A 120 9.16 -13.31 -13.65
N ASP A 121 9.62 -12.70 -14.74
CA ASP A 121 9.45 -11.26 -14.98
C ASP A 121 7.96 -10.87 -15.02
N ALA A 122 7.15 -11.62 -15.75
CA ALA A 122 5.71 -11.40 -15.82
C ALA A 122 5.01 -11.69 -14.48
N ALA A 123 5.55 -12.61 -13.67
CA ALA A 123 5.05 -12.87 -12.33
C ALA A 123 5.29 -11.67 -11.40
N VAL A 124 6.50 -11.10 -11.43
CA VAL A 124 6.87 -9.89 -10.68
C VAL A 124 5.99 -8.71 -11.10
N GLU A 125 5.78 -8.48 -12.39
CA GLU A 125 4.93 -7.40 -12.88
C GLU A 125 3.45 -7.58 -12.47
N GLY A 126 2.93 -8.81 -12.47
CA GLY A 126 1.58 -9.11 -11.99
C GLY A 126 1.41 -8.81 -10.50
N LEU A 127 2.37 -9.24 -9.66
CA LEU A 127 2.37 -8.97 -8.23
C LEU A 127 2.47 -7.46 -7.95
N LEU A 128 3.40 -6.78 -8.63
CA LEU A 128 3.59 -5.34 -8.47
C LEU A 128 2.33 -4.55 -8.86
N ARG A 129 1.65 -4.93 -9.95
CA ARG A 129 0.37 -4.29 -10.33
C ARG A 129 -0.69 -4.45 -9.24
N ALA A 130 -0.82 -5.63 -8.64
CA ALA A 130 -1.76 -5.88 -7.56
C ALA A 130 -1.47 -5.01 -6.32
N VAL A 131 -0.20 -4.87 -5.97
CA VAL A 131 0.27 -4.04 -4.85
C VAL A 131 0.04 -2.55 -5.13
N ILE A 132 0.48 -2.05 -6.29
CA ILE A 132 0.27 -0.65 -6.71
C ILE A 132 -1.23 -0.31 -6.71
N ARG A 133 -2.07 -1.23 -7.18
CA ARG A 133 -3.52 -1.02 -7.21
C ARG A 133 -4.09 -0.87 -5.80
N SER A 134 -3.61 -1.68 -4.86
CA SER A 134 -3.99 -1.59 -3.45
C SER A 134 -3.53 -0.26 -2.85
N TYR A 135 -2.28 0.13 -3.10
CA TYR A 135 -1.70 1.39 -2.65
C TYR A 135 -2.44 2.62 -3.20
N ASN A 136 -2.66 2.71 -4.51
CA ASN A 136 -3.35 3.83 -5.16
C ASN A 136 -4.83 3.98 -4.73
N SER A 137 -5.44 2.89 -4.24
CA SER A 137 -6.78 2.92 -3.65
C SER A 137 -6.82 3.41 -2.20
N GLY A 138 -5.65 3.66 -1.58
CA GLY A 138 -5.53 3.98 -0.17
C GLY A 138 -5.83 2.80 0.77
N ASN A 139 -5.88 1.56 0.24
CA ASN A 139 -6.24 0.39 1.02
C ASN A 139 -5.01 -0.39 1.47
N PHE A 140 -4.32 0.18 2.47
CA PHE A 140 -3.06 -0.35 3.01
C PHE A 140 -3.22 -1.76 3.60
N THR A 141 -4.35 -2.05 4.26
CA THR A 141 -4.64 -3.39 4.76
C THR A 141 -4.64 -4.42 3.65
N ILE A 142 -5.33 -4.18 2.54
CA ILE A 142 -5.31 -5.11 1.40
C ILE A 142 -3.90 -5.25 0.83
N MET A 143 -3.14 -4.16 0.73
CA MET A 143 -1.75 -4.21 0.25
C MET A 143 -0.87 -5.15 1.11
N GLN A 144 -0.92 -5.01 2.44
CA GLN A 144 -0.19 -5.87 3.38
C GLN A 144 -0.65 -7.32 3.31
N GLU A 145 -1.95 -7.54 3.18
CA GLU A 145 -2.51 -8.89 3.09
C GLU A 145 -2.11 -9.59 1.79
N VAL A 146 -2.09 -8.87 0.67
CA VAL A 146 -1.57 -9.38 -0.60
C VAL A 146 -0.09 -9.72 -0.47
N HIS A 147 0.73 -8.85 0.12
CA HIS A 147 2.14 -9.15 0.36
C HIS A 147 2.33 -10.37 1.25
N SER A 148 1.65 -10.47 2.39
CA SER A 148 1.81 -11.61 3.30
C SER A 148 1.30 -12.93 2.71
N ALA A 149 0.27 -12.89 1.84
CA ALA A 149 -0.26 -14.09 1.20
C ALA A 149 0.63 -14.59 0.06
N PHE A 150 1.20 -13.69 -0.75
CA PHE A 150 1.96 -14.05 -1.96
C PHE A 150 3.48 -14.01 -1.79
N LEU A 151 3.97 -13.24 -0.81
CA LEU A 151 5.40 -13.00 -0.51
C LEU A 151 5.65 -13.07 1.00
N PRO A 152 5.33 -14.21 1.66
CA PRO A 152 5.40 -14.34 3.12
C PRO A 152 6.83 -14.26 3.68
N GLU A 153 7.85 -14.43 2.85
CA GLU A 153 9.26 -14.33 3.26
C GLU A 153 9.99 -13.17 2.57
N GLY A 154 9.26 -12.33 1.82
CA GLY A 154 9.83 -11.27 0.99
C GLY A 154 10.04 -11.71 -0.47
N CYS A 155 10.96 -11.03 -1.15
CA CYS A 155 11.19 -11.21 -2.59
C CYS A 155 12.35 -12.17 -2.93
N ASP A 156 12.97 -12.81 -1.93
CA ASP A 156 14.18 -13.64 -2.12
C ASP A 156 13.94 -14.83 -3.06
N HIS A 157 12.81 -15.52 -2.90
CA HIS A 157 12.45 -16.61 -3.81
C HIS A 157 12.35 -16.14 -5.27
N LEU A 158 11.82 -14.94 -5.50
CA LEU A 158 11.73 -14.37 -6.84
C LEU A 158 13.11 -13.96 -7.37
N ARG A 159 13.98 -13.44 -6.50
CA ARG A 159 15.38 -13.10 -6.82
C ARG A 159 16.13 -14.31 -7.33
N ASP A 160 16.03 -15.45 -6.62
CA ASP A 160 16.69 -16.70 -7.00
C ASP A 160 16.20 -17.24 -8.36
N LYS A 161 14.95 -16.95 -8.71
CA LYS A 161 14.31 -17.42 -9.95
C LYS A 161 14.51 -16.51 -11.16
N LEU A 162 14.80 -15.22 -10.96
CA LEU A 162 15.11 -14.28 -12.04
C LEU A 162 16.51 -14.49 -12.66
N GLY A 163 17.35 -15.34 -12.06
CA GLY A 163 18.69 -15.68 -12.55
C GLY A 163 19.81 -14.88 -11.83
N ASP A 164 21.05 -15.36 -11.99
CA ASP A 164 22.22 -14.98 -11.18
C ASP A 164 22.38 -13.48 -10.89
N HIS A 165 22.90 -13.19 -9.68
CA HIS A 165 23.20 -11.89 -9.06
C HIS A 165 23.98 -10.86 -9.90
N GLN A 166 24.36 -11.18 -11.14
CA GLN A 166 25.12 -10.30 -12.04
C GLN A 166 24.25 -9.54 -13.05
N SER A 167 23.00 -9.95 -13.30
CA SER A 167 22.08 -9.15 -14.12
C SER A 167 21.40 -8.07 -13.28
N PRO A 168 21.29 -6.82 -13.76
CA PRO A 168 20.58 -5.78 -13.03
C PRO A 168 19.12 -6.21 -12.86
N THR A 169 18.70 -6.42 -11.61
CA THR A 169 17.31 -6.76 -11.25
C THR A 169 16.35 -5.82 -11.97
N THR A 170 15.27 -6.37 -12.53
CA THR A 170 14.31 -5.58 -13.28
C THR A 170 13.75 -4.43 -12.44
N PRO A 171 13.45 -3.26 -13.03
CA PRO A 171 12.87 -2.14 -12.30
C PRO A 171 11.58 -2.50 -11.56
N ALA A 172 10.76 -3.39 -12.13
CA ALA A 172 9.58 -3.95 -11.47
C ALA A 172 9.94 -4.71 -10.18
N PHE A 173 10.99 -5.55 -10.21
CA PHE A 173 11.46 -6.26 -9.03
C PHE A 173 11.91 -5.29 -7.93
N LYS A 174 12.69 -4.26 -8.28
CA LYS A 174 13.14 -3.25 -7.31
C LYS A 174 11.96 -2.50 -6.66
N SER A 175 10.96 -2.12 -7.46
CA SER A 175 9.76 -1.48 -6.91
C SER A 175 8.95 -2.42 -6.01
N LEU A 176 8.85 -3.71 -6.36
CA LEU A 176 8.16 -4.70 -5.53
C LEU A 176 8.89 -4.94 -4.19
N GLU A 177 10.22 -5.01 -4.23
CA GLU A 177 11.06 -5.09 -3.04
C GLU A 177 10.91 -3.84 -2.16
N ALA A 178 10.90 -2.66 -2.77
CA ALA A 178 10.65 -1.42 -2.04
C ALA A 178 9.28 -1.45 -1.35
N PHE A 179 8.22 -1.98 -1.98
CA PHE A 179 6.90 -2.10 -1.34
C PHE A 179 6.91 -3.02 -0.13
N PHE A 180 7.68 -4.11 -0.21
CA PHE A 180 7.87 -5.01 0.93
C PHE A 180 8.57 -4.29 2.08
N ILE A 181 9.68 -3.59 1.80
CA ILE A 181 10.44 -2.83 2.82
C ILE A 181 9.57 -1.72 3.43
N TYR A 182 8.79 -1.02 2.61
CA TYR A 182 7.83 -0.01 3.04
C TYR A 182 6.77 -0.58 3.99
N GLY A 183 6.19 -1.74 3.65
CA GLY A 183 5.23 -2.43 4.52
C GLY A 183 5.85 -2.77 5.88
N ARG A 184 7.09 -3.26 5.90
CA ARG A 184 7.83 -3.55 7.14
C ARG A 184 8.11 -2.30 7.97
N LEU A 185 8.53 -1.22 7.32
CA LEU A 185 8.76 0.07 7.96
C LEU A 185 7.49 0.56 8.68
N TYR A 186 6.34 0.44 8.03
CA TYR A 186 5.04 0.82 8.60
C TYR A 186 4.61 -0.06 9.77
N GLU A 187 4.76 -1.38 9.65
CA GLU A 187 4.46 -2.31 10.75
C GLU A 187 5.33 -2.03 11.97
N PHE A 188 6.61 -1.80 11.73
CA PHE A 188 7.56 -1.43 12.78
C PHE A 188 7.14 -0.12 13.43
N TRP A 189 6.90 0.93 12.65
CA TRP A 189 6.40 2.21 13.17
C TRP A 189 5.11 2.05 13.99
N TRP A 190 4.19 1.21 13.53
CA TRP A 190 2.93 0.93 14.23
C TRP A 190 3.16 0.18 15.55
N SER A 191 4.09 -0.77 15.57
CA SER A 191 4.44 -1.56 16.77
C SER A 191 5.01 -0.71 17.91
N LEU A 192 5.62 0.42 17.57
CA LEU A 192 6.19 1.38 18.52
C LEU A 192 5.12 2.26 19.20
N SER A 193 3.92 2.33 18.64
CA SER A 193 2.89 3.31 19.03
C SER A 193 1.89 2.82 20.10
N GLY A 194 1.99 1.59 20.61
CA GLY A 194 1.12 1.07 21.69
C GLY A 194 1.29 -0.44 22.01
N PRO A 195 0.65 -0.97 23.07
CA PRO A 195 0.74 -2.40 23.41
C PRO A 195 0.16 -3.22 22.26
N CYS A 196 1.04 -3.87 21.51
CA CYS A 196 0.70 -4.60 20.30
C CYS A 196 -0.36 -5.68 20.62
N PRO A 197 -1.47 -5.77 19.86
CA PRO A 197 -2.26 -6.99 19.86
C PRO A 197 -1.35 -8.13 19.35
N GLU A 198 -1.37 -9.28 20.01
CA GLU A 198 -0.61 -10.51 19.65
C GLU A 198 -0.89 -11.04 18.21
N SER A 199 -1.70 -10.32 17.44
CA SER A 199 -2.10 -10.58 16.07
C SER A 199 -1.20 -9.93 15.00
N SER A 200 -0.11 -9.25 15.35
CA SER A 200 0.82 -8.72 14.33
C SER A 200 1.47 -9.86 13.56
N ILE A 201 1.18 -9.89 12.25
CA ILE A 201 1.37 -11.03 11.33
C ILE A 201 2.83 -11.52 11.26
N TRP A 202 3.79 -10.67 11.61
CA TRP A 202 5.22 -10.96 11.48
C TRP A 202 5.95 -11.30 12.78
N VAL A 203 5.36 -11.11 13.96
CA VAL A 203 5.90 -11.69 15.22
C VAL A 203 5.91 -13.22 15.15
N ARG A 204 5.01 -13.80 14.32
CA ARG A 204 4.91 -15.24 14.08
C ARG A 204 5.99 -15.78 13.13
N ALA A 205 6.51 -14.97 12.22
CA ALA A 205 7.60 -15.37 11.31
C ALA A 205 8.94 -15.53 12.03
N ALA A 206 9.21 -14.66 13.01
CA ALA A 206 10.37 -14.79 13.90
C ALA A 206 10.26 -16.05 14.78
N HIS A 207 9.09 -16.31 15.38
CA HIS A 207 8.86 -17.51 16.21
C HIS A 207 9.05 -18.84 15.48
N ARG A 208 8.72 -18.91 14.18
CA ARG A 208 8.91 -20.14 13.38
C ARG A 208 10.40 -20.39 13.04
N ARG A 209 11.23 -19.34 13.02
CA ARG A 209 12.68 -19.46 12.77
C ARG A 209 13.44 -19.95 14.02
N THR A 210 13.00 -19.59 15.22
CA THR A 210 13.66 -19.98 16.48
C THR A 210 13.23 -21.35 17.02
N THR A 211 12.05 -21.85 16.65
CA THR A 211 11.50 -23.12 17.19
C THR A 211 11.96 -24.38 16.46
N SER A 212 12.79 -24.26 15.41
CA SER A 212 13.21 -25.38 14.57
C SER A 212 14.50 -26.09 15.03
N VAL A 213 15.16 -25.68 16.12
CA VAL A 213 16.48 -26.21 16.52
C VAL A 213 16.50 -26.93 17.88
N GLU A 214 15.50 -26.79 18.75
CA GLU A 214 15.54 -27.41 20.09
C GLU A 214 14.24 -28.16 20.45
N GLN A 215 13.86 -29.16 19.67
CA GLN A 215 12.96 -30.23 20.15
C GLN A 215 13.43 -31.59 19.66
N SER A 216 14.57 -32.02 20.20
CA SER A 216 14.93 -33.44 20.24
C SER A 216 15.78 -33.68 21.47
N GLN A 217 15.10 -33.93 22.60
CA GLN A 217 15.50 -34.77 23.73
C GLN A 217 14.75 -34.28 24.97
N GLN A 218 13.76 -35.06 25.43
CA GLN A 218 13.83 -35.79 26.70
C GLN A 218 12.42 -36.20 27.13
N LEU A 219 12.16 -37.49 27.01
CA LEU A 219 10.98 -38.18 27.55
C LEU A 219 11.12 -38.37 29.07
N ASP A 220 10.02 -38.09 29.76
CA ASP A 220 9.47 -38.73 30.95
C ASP A 220 10.37 -39.08 32.14
N ASN A 221 10.10 -38.41 33.27
CA ASN A 221 9.77 -39.12 34.51
C ASN A 221 8.97 -38.21 35.46
N VAL A 222 7.81 -38.72 35.89
CA VAL A 222 6.90 -38.13 36.87
C VAL A 222 7.12 -38.79 38.23
N SER A 223 7.26 -38.00 39.30
CA SER A 223 6.69 -38.33 40.62
C SER A 223 6.53 -37.04 41.45
N PRO A 224 5.48 -36.93 42.29
CA PRO A 224 5.09 -35.68 42.95
C PRO A 224 5.57 -35.63 44.41
N GLU A 225 5.86 -34.44 44.93
CA GLU A 225 5.57 -34.12 46.34
C GLU A 225 5.52 -32.61 46.61
N GLU A 226 4.61 -32.26 47.51
CA GLU A 226 4.12 -30.93 47.90
C GLU A 226 5.16 -30.08 48.64
N THR A 227 5.19 -28.75 48.45
CA THR A 227 5.04 -27.74 49.55
C THR A 227 4.92 -26.29 49.02
N ASP A 228 3.87 -25.59 49.48
CA ASP A 228 3.58 -24.15 49.72
C ASP A 228 4.10 -22.98 48.82
N PRO A 229 3.31 -21.89 48.69
CA PRO A 229 3.54 -20.79 47.76
C PRO A 229 4.45 -19.72 48.38
N LYS A 230 5.54 -19.38 47.71
CA LYS A 230 6.36 -18.21 48.05
C LYS A 230 6.34 -17.21 46.91
N ALA A 231 5.94 -15.99 47.25
CA ALA A 231 5.76 -14.84 46.38
C ALA A 231 6.92 -14.64 45.38
N SER A 232 6.62 -14.75 44.09
CA SER A 232 7.53 -14.43 43.01
C SER A 232 7.56 -12.91 42.80
N GLN A 233 8.75 -12.35 42.93
CA GLN A 233 9.11 -11.01 42.44
C GLN A 233 8.84 -10.91 40.92
N PRO A 234 8.57 -9.71 40.38
CA PRO A 234 8.42 -9.55 38.93
C PRO A 234 9.79 -9.75 38.26
N GLU A 235 9.87 -10.76 37.38
CA GLU A 235 11.06 -11.01 36.57
C GLU A 235 11.36 -9.80 35.65
N PRO A 236 12.60 -9.28 35.63
CA PRO A 236 13.03 -8.22 34.71
C PRO A 236 13.39 -8.71 33.29
N SER A 237 13.28 -10.01 33.02
CA SER A 237 13.80 -10.68 31.81
C SER A 237 13.02 -10.39 30.54
N ARG A 238 11.70 -10.18 30.61
CA ARG A 238 10.85 -9.95 29.42
C ARG A 238 11.15 -8.63 28.70
N THR A 239 11.64 -7.62 29.41
CA THR A 239 11.92 -6.31 28.82
C THR A 239 13.25 -6.32 28.07
N LEU A 240 14.26 -7.04 28.57
CA LEU A 240 15.58 -7.14 27.96
C LEU A 240 15.61 -8.01 26.69
N GLU A 241 14.85 -9.11 26.64
CA GLU A 241 14.76 -9.94 25.42
C GLU A 241 14.03 -9.24 24.27
N LEU A 242 13.03 -8.42 24.59
CA LEU A 242 12.32 -7.59 23.60
C LEU A 242 13.26 -6.52 23.03
N ASP A 243 14.05 -5.88 23.88
CA ASP A 243 15.00 -4.81 23.53
C ASP A 243 16.14 -5.33 22.61
N VAL A 244 16.68 -6.53 22.90
CA VAL A 244 17.76 -7.14 22.10
C VAL A 244 17.26 -7.65 20.75
N ARG A 245 16.08 -8.28 20.67
CA ARG A 245 15.49 -8.75 19.38
C ARG A 245 15.07 -7.60 18.48
N LEU A 246 14.55 -6.51 19.05
CA LEU A 246 14.26 -5.27 18.32
C LEU A 246 15.53 -4.62 17.74
N THR A 247 16.69 -4.85 18.38
CA THR A 247 17.97 -4.27 17.93
C THR A 247 18.49 -4.96 16.66
N GLU A 248 18.56 -6.30 16.59
CA GLU A 248 19.07 -7.00 15.40
C GLU A 248 18.10 -6.95 14.20
N GLU A 249 16.81 -7.18 14.44
CA GLU A 249 15.78 -7.06 13.40
C GLU A 249 15.61 -5.62 12.93
N GLY A 250 15.75 -4.67 13.87
CA GLY A 250 15.76 -3.23 13.60
C GLY A 250 16.92 -2.81 12.71
N GLU A 251 18.15 -3.27 13.00
CA GLU A 251 19.34 -2.98 12.18
C GLU A 251 19.23 -3.55 10.76
N GLN A 252 18.73 -4.78 10.60
CA GLN A 252 18.50 -5.37 9.27
C GLN A 252 17.44 -4.59 8.49
N MET A 253 16.35 -4.21 9.15
CA MET A 253 15.29 -3.40 8.54
C MET A 253 15.80 -2.00 8.13
N LEU A 254 16.59 -1.35 8.98
CA LEU A 254 17.20 -0.04 8.67
C LEU A 254 18.13 -0.11 7.47
N ASN A 255 18.94 -1.17 7.40
CA ASN A 255 19.79 -1.40 6.23
C ASN A 255 18.95 -1.60 4.95
N ALA A 256 17.84 -2.33 5.03
CA ALA A 256 16.91 -2.46 3.90
C ALA A 256 16.25 -1.12 3.52
N CYS A 257 15.94 -0.26 4.50
CA CYS A 257 15.33 1.06 4.25
C CYS A 257 16.21 2.00 3.40
N LYS A 258 17.52 1.72 3.26
CA LYS A 258 18.40 2.48 2.34
C LYS A 258 17.92 2.38 0.89
N GLU A 259 17.31 1.25 0.50
CA GLU A 259 16.74 1.05 -0.84
C GLU A 259 15.50 1.92 -1.11
N LEU A 260 14.88 2.50 -0.07
CA LEU A 260 13.74 3.41 -0.21
C LEU A 260 14.16 4.82 -0.65
N PHE A 261 15.44 5.19 -0.49
CA PHE A 261 15.94 6.49 -0.90
C PHE A 261 16.32 6.48 -2.38
N SER A 262 15.54 7.20 -3.20
CA SER A 262 15.85 7.33 -4.62
C SER A 262 15.57 8.72 -5.16
N GLU A 263 16.63 9.46 -5.47
CA GLU A 263 16.52 10.82 -6.01
C GLU A 263 15.74 10.86 -7.35
N LYS A 264 15.87 9.81 -8.18
CA LYS A 264 15.13 9.71 -9.44
C LYS A 264 13.63 9.58 -9.21
N HIS A 265 13.21 8.75 -8.26
CA HIS A 265 11.80 8.60 -7.89
C HIS A 265 11.27 9.88 -7.23
N ALA A 266 12.02 10.46 -6.29
CA ALA A 266 11.66 11.73 -5.64
C ALA A 266 11.45 12.87 -6.65
N GLY A 267 12.34 12.98 -7.64
CA GLY A 267 12.25 13.96 -8.72
C GLY A 267 11.03 13.76 -9.62
N LEU A 268 10.74 12.51 -10.03
CA LEU A 268 9.56 12.18 -10.83
C LEU A 268 8.27 12.51 -10.06
N GLN A 269 8.18 12.05 -8.81
CA GLN A 269 7.02 12.26 -7.95
C GLN A 269 6.78 13.73 -7.65
N ASN A 270 7.84 14.52 -7.48
CA ASN A 270 7.72 15.97 -7.31
C ASN A 270 7.10 16.64 -8.56
N ALA A 271 7.54 16.24 -9.76
CA ALA A 271 6.95 16.75 -10.99
C ALA A 271 5.48 16.32 -11.15
N GLN A 272 5.14 15.07 -10.80
CA GLN A 272 3.76 14.57 -10.79
C GLN A 272 2.87 15.33 -9.79
N ARG A 273 3.37 15.59 -8.57
CA ARG A 273 2.67 16.40 -7.56
C ARG A 273 2.46 17.83 -8.03
N THR A 274 3.45 18.44 -8.69
CA THR A 274 3.30 19.79 -9.26
C THR A 274 2.13 19.85 -10.24
N ILE A 275 1.98 18.82 -11.09
CA ILE A 275 0.83 18.74 -12.01
C ILE A 275 -0.48 18.60 -11.24
N ALA A 276 -0.52 17.73 -10.23
CA ALA A 276 -1.72 17.52 -9.41
C ALA A 276 -2.15 18.81 -8.67
N GLU A 277 -1.21 19.55 -8.08
CA GLU A 277 -1.48 20.83 -7.41
C GLU A 277 -2.00 21.90 -8.38
N VAL A 278 -1.46 21.95 -9.60
CA VAL A 278 -1.99 22.87 -10.62
C VAL A 278 -3.40 22.45 -11.06
N GLN A 279 -3.65 21.16 -11.23
CA GLN A 279 -4.99 20.65 -11.57
C GLN A 279 -6.02 20.94 -10.48
N GLU A 280 -5.63 20.78 -9.21
CA GLU A 280 -6.46 21.13 -8.05
C GLU A 280 -6.74 22.64 -7.99
N THR A 281 -5.72 23.47 -8.17
CA THR A 281 -5.87 24.93 -8.21
C THR A 281 -6.82 25.37 -9.33
N LEU A 282 -6.68 24.77 -10.52
CA LEU A 282 -7.56 25.05 -11.66
C LEU A 282 -9.01 24.61 -11.38
N ALA A 283 -9.20 23.43 -10.80
CA ALA A 283 -10.53 22.95 -10.42
C ALA A 283 -11.21 23.88 -9.39
N GLU A 284 -10.45 24.38 -8.42
CA GLU A 284 -10.94 25.35 -7.44
C GLU A 284 -11.29 26.70 -8.10
N MET A 285 -10.46 27.21 -9.01
CA MET A 285 -10.78 28.42 -9.79
C MET A 285 -12.09 28.25 -10.59
N ILE A 286 -12.29 27.10 -11.23
CA ILE A 286 -13.53 26.79 -11.97
C ILE A 286 -14.73 26.78 -11.01
N ARG A 287 -14.60 26.13 -9.85
CA ARG A 287 -15.65 26.07 -8.83
C ARG A 287 -16.01 27.45 -8.29
N GLN A 288 -15.03 28.31 -8.03
CA GLN A 288 -15.24 29.69 -7.61
C GLN A 288 -15.94 30.51 -8.70
N HIS A 289 -15.52 30.36 -9.96
CA HIS A 289 -16.18 31.00 -11.08
C HIS A 289 -17.65 30.58 -11.19
N GLN A 290 -17.94 29.28 -11.15
CA GLN A 290 -19.30 28.74 -11.19
C GLN A 290 -20.17 29.27 -10.03
N LYS A 291 -19.63 29.27 -8.80
CA LYS A 291 -20.31 29.82 -7.63
C LYS A 291 -20.63 31.31 -7.81
N SER A 292 -19.69 32.09 -8.33
CA SER A 292 -19.87 33.54 -8.56
C SER A 292 -20.94 33.84 -9.63
N GLN A 293 -21.04 33.01 -10.67
CA GLN A 293 -22.05 33.14 -11.73
C GLN A 293 -23.45 32.80 -11.20
N LEU A 294 -23.57 31.74 -10.40
CA LEU A 294 -24.84 31.35 -9.76
C LEU A 294 -25.35 32.45 -8.81
N SER A 295 -24.47 33.04 -7.99
CA SER A 295 -24.84 34.14 -7.10
C SER A 295 -25.24 35.43 -7.83
N LYS A 296 -24.65 35.71 -9.00
CA LYS A 296 -25.07 36.85 -9.85
C LYS A 296 -26.44 36.61 -10.50
N SER A 297 -26.79 35.36 -10.78
CA SER A 297 -28.07 35.01 -11.39
C SER A 297 -29.24 35.02 -10.41
N THR A 298 -29.01 34.82 -9.10
CA THR A 298 -30.09 34.89 -8.07
C THR A 298 -30.36 36.32 -7.58
N ALA A 299 -29.46 37.28 -7.86
CA ALA A 299 -29.65 38.70 -7.53
C ALA A 299 -30.49 39.46 -8.58
N ASN A 300 -30.72 38.87 -9.75
CA ASN A 300 -31.55 39.45 -10.81
C ASN A 300 -32.88 38.67 -10.95
N GLY A 301 -33.73 38.75 -9.92
CA GLY A 301 -35.16 38.44 -10.04
C GLY A 301 -35.90 39.62 -10.72
N PRO A 302 -36.97 39.38 -11.49
CA PRO A 302 -37.57 40.42 -12.32
C PRO A 302 -38.60 41.21 -11.50
N ASP A 303 -38.34 42.49 -11.22
CA ASP A 303 -39.44 43.46 -11.11
C ASP A 303 -38.98 44.90 -11.37
N LYS A 304 -39.51 45.43 -12.48
CA LYS A 304 -40.06 46.77 -12.75
C LYS A 304 -39.33 48.02 -12.23
N ASN A 305 -38.89 48.80 -13.22
CA ASN A 305 -39.05 50.25 -13.41
C ASN A 305 -38.53 51.24 -12.33
N GLU A 306 -37.44 51.91 -12.70
CA GLU A 306 -37.18 53.38 -12.60
C GLU A 306 -36.79 54.01 -11.22
N PRO A 307 -36.15 55.22 -11.19
CA PRO A 307 -34.73 55.34 -10.81
C PRO A 307 -34.43 56.21 -9.56
N GLU A 308 -33.17 56.08 -9.11
CA GLU A 308 -32.32 56.95 -8.26
C GLU A 308 -32.98 58.02 -7.35
N GLN A 309 -32.74 57.92 -6.03
CA GLN A 309 -32.41 59.09 -5.19
C GLN A 309 -31.77 58.71 -3.84
N GLU A 310 -30.82 59.54 -3.43
CA GLU A 310 -29.99 59.53 -2.23
C GLU A 310 -30.80 59.61 -0.91
N ALA A 311 -30.33 58.95 0.15
CA ALA A 311 -30.37 59.46 1.53
C ALA A 311 -29.55 58.58 2.50
N GLU A 312 -28.78 59.24 3.35
CA GLU A 312 -27.97 58.69 4.44
C GLU A 312 -28.81 58.12 5.62
N GLN A 313 -28.11 57.39 6.50
CA GLN A 313 -28.32 57.20 7.95
C GLN A 313 -28.72 55.79 8.48
N SER A 314 -27.69 55.11 9.01
CA SER A 314 -27.51 54.76 10.43
C SER A 314 -28.25 53.56 11.07
N LEU A 315 -27.41 52.62 11.58
CA LEU A 315 -27.53 51.74 12.78
C LEU A 315 -28.48 50.53 12.62
N SER A 316 -28.16 49.27 13.00
CA SER A 316 -27.34 48.72 14.10
C SER A 316 -27.09 47.19 13.93
N SER A 317 -25.93 46.71 14.39
CA SER A 317 -25.33 45.33 14.41
C SER A 317 -26.10 44.28 15.27
N PRO A 318 -25.71 42.97 15.46
CA PRO A 318 -24.37 42.36 15.28
C PRO A 318 -24.24 40.85 14.87
N GLN A 319 -22.96 40.48 14.65
CA GLN A 319 -22.34 39.17 14.94
C GLN A 319 -22.42 38.01 13.90
N ASN A 320 -21.35 37.87 13.10
CA ASN A 320 -20.57 36.63 13.03
C ASN A 320 -19.21 36.93 12.38
N GLN A 321 -18.26 37.34 13.23
CA GLN A 321 -16.84 37.25 12.91
C GLN A 321 -16.46 35.76 12.94
N CYS A 322 -16.37 35.14 11.76
CA CYS A 322 -15.52 33.98 11.58
C CYS A 322 -14.22 34.51 10.98
N THR A 323 -13.25 34.77 11.84
CA THR A 323 -11.86 35.08 11.47
C THR A 323 -11.19 33.81 10.94
N SER A 324 -11.56 33.37 9.74
CA SER A 324 -10.67 32.52 8.96
C SER A 324 -9.53 33.41 8.49
N LYS A 325 -8.35 33.25 9.09
CA LYS A 325 -7.09 33.74 8.54
C LYS A 325 -6.90 33.05 7.19
N GLU A 326 -7.48 33.61 6.13
CA GLU A 326 -7.13 33.30 4.77
C GLU A 326 -5.67 33.73 4.61
N GLU A 327 -4.77 32.75 4.61
CA GLU A 327 -3.44 32.94 4.07
C GLU A 327 -3.61 33.60 2.69
N LYS A 328 -3.09 34.82 2.56
CA LYS A 328 -2.97 35.55 1.30
C LYS A 328 -2.22 34.67 0.30
N ASN A 329 -2.94 33.81 -0.42
CA ASN A 329 -2.44 33.22 -1.65
C ASN A 329 -2.61 34.31 -2.70
N GLU A 330 -1.47 34.82 -3.18
CA GLU A 330 -1.38 35.70 -4.34
C GLU A 330 -2.20 35.12 -5.50
N PRO A 331 -2.97 35.91 -6.27
CA PRO A 331 -3.80 35.37 -7.34
C PRO A 331 -2.91 34.78 -8.44
N VAL A 332 -2.76 33.46 -8.44
CA VAL A 332 -1.99 32.75 -9.46
C VAL A 332 -2.73 32.84 -10.80
N SER A 333 -2.03 33.29 -11.83
CA SER A 333 -2.62 33.51 -13.15
C SER A 333 -2.68 32.21 -13.98
N LEU A 334 -3.68 32.09 -14.87
CA LEU A 334 -3.79 30.93 -15.78
C LEU A 334 -2.52 30.68 -16.63
N PRO A 335 -1.85 31.72 -17.19
CA PRO A 335 -0.60 31.53 -17.92
C PRO A 335 0.51 30.94 -17.05
N GLU A 336 0.58 31.33 -15.78
CA GLU A 336 1.56 30.80 -14.84
C GLU A 336 1.30 29.33 -14.51
N LEU A 337 0.03 28.95 -14.28
CA LEU A 337 -0.37 27.55 -14.09
C LEU A 337 -0.01 26.69 -15.31
N THR A 338 -0.26 27.23 -16.51
CA THR A 338 0.07 26.56 -17.77
C THR A 338 1.58 26.34 -17.90
N LYS A 339 2.38 27.37 -17.61
CA LYS A 339 3.85 27.28 -17.60
C LYS A 339 4.33 26.20 -16.64
N ARG A 340 3.80 26.15 -15.41
CA ARG A 340 4.17 25.12 -14.42
C ARG A 340 3.84 23.71 -14.89
N ILE A 341 2.67 23.49 -15.51
CA ILE A 341 2.32 22.19 -16.11
C ILE A 341 3.30 21.82 -17.22
N THR A 342 3.59 22.74 -18.14
CA THR A 342 4.49 22.46 -19.27
C THR A 342 5.89 22.09 -18.78
N GLU A 343 6.46 22.88 -17.86
CA GLU A 343 7.77 22.57 -17.27
C GLU A 343 7.77 21.22 -16.52
N ALA A 344 6.70 20.91 -15.78
CA ALA A 344 6.59 19.63 -15.09
C ALA A 344 6.53 18.46 -16.08
N ASN A 345 5.75 18.57 -17.16
CA ASN A 345 5.69 17.58 -18.22
C ASN A 345 7.05 17.39 -18.92
N GLU A 346 7.78 18.47 -19.20
CA GLU A 346 9.14 18.40 -19.74
C GLU A 346 10.11 17.68 -18.79
N ARG A 347 9.99 17.90 -17.47
CA ARG A 347 10.77 17.16 -16.48
C ARG A 347 10.41 15.68 -16.50
N ILE A 348 9.12 15.33 -16.49
CA ILE A 348 8.65 13.94 -16.54
C ILE A 348 9.17 13.22 -17.79
N ALA A 349 9.16 13.88 -18.94
CA ALA A 349 9.63 13.32 -20.21
C ALA A 349 11.12 12.91 -20.19
N LYS A 350 11.94 13.54 -19.34
CA LYS A 350 13.38 13.23 -19.21
C LYS A 350 13.64 11.97 -18.39
N PHE A 351 12.67 11.46 -17.63
CA PHE A 351 12.85 10.26 -16.82
C PHE A 351 12.70 8.98 -17.67
N PRO A 352 13.46 7.91 -17.36
CA PRO A 352 13.32 6.62 -18.01
C PRO A 352 11.91 6.04 -17.91
N GLU A 353 11.46 5.32 -18.95
CA GLU A 353 10.14 4.69 -18.97
C GLU A 353 9.92 3.68 -17.85
N SER A 354 10.99 3.00 -17.42
CA SER A 354 10.92 2.05 -16.31
C SER A 354 10.47 2.68 -15.00
N ILE A 355 10.95 3.88 -14.67
CA ILE A 355 10.59 4.60 -13.43
C ILE A 355 9.19 5.24 -13.57
N LYS A 356 8.81 5.64 -14.79
CA LYS A 356 7.44 6.13 -15.06
C LYS A 356 6.40 5.02 -14.95
N THR A 357 6.75 3.82 -15.39
CA THR A 357 5.90 2.62 -15.30
C THR A 357 5.79 2.15 -13.85
N TRP A 358 6.90 2.18 -13.11
CA TRP A 358 6.98 1.72 -11.72
C TRP A 358 7.49 2.85 -10.80
N PRO A 359 6.62 3.81 -10.41
CA PRO A 359 7.04 5.03 -9.72
C PRO A 359 7.22 4.87 -8.20
N PHE A 360 7.31 3.63 -7.68
CA PHE A 360 7.48 3.33 -6.25
C PHE A 360 8.94 2.96 -5.96
N PRO A 361 9.55 3.37 -4.81
CA PRO A 361 8.97 3.87 -3.54
C PRO A 361 8.46 5.30 -3.52
N ASP A 362 7.42 5.60 -2.73
CA ASP A 362 7.09 6.98 -2.33
C ASP A 362 8.17 7.52 -1.39
N VAL A 363 9.14 8.22 -1.97
CA VAL A 363 10.37 8.56 -1.28
C VAL A 363 10.11 9.55 -0.15
N LEU A 364 9.19 10.51 -0.35
CA LEU A 364 8.95 11.53 0.68
C LEU A 364 8.18 10.97 1.86
N GLU A 365 7.20 10.10 1.60
CA GLU A 365 6.49 9.40 2.68
C GLU A 365 7.46 8.53 3.49
N CYS A 366 8.33 7.75 2.81
CA CYS A 366 9.37 6.97 3.47
C CYS A 366 10.30 7.85 4.33
N CYS A 367 10.73 9.01 3.82
CA CYS A 367 11.55 9.96 4.57
C CYS A 367 10.85 10.47 5.83
N LEU A 368 9.56 10.83 5.73
CA LEU A 368 8.79 11.31 6.88
C LEU A 368 8.66 10.25 7.98
N ILE A 369 8.38 9.00 7.61
CA ILE A 369 8.22 7.91 8.57
C ILE A 369 9.55 7.61 9.26
N LEU A 370 10.65 7.55 8.50
CA LEU A 370 11.98 7.34 9.07
C LEU A 370 12.38 8.46 10.03
N LEU A 371 12.14 9.72 9.67
CA LEU A 371 12.42 10.85 10.57
C LEU A 371 11.52 10.82 11.82
N HIS A 372 10.27 10.41 11.68
CA HIS A 372 9.36 10.25 12.81
C HIS A 372 9.79 9.13 13.75
N ILE A 373 10.23 7.98 13.24
CA ILE A 373 10.81 6.92 14.07
C ILE A 373 12.07 7.44 14.78
N GLY A 374 12.95 8.14 14.05
CA GLY A 374 14.19 8.69 14.59
C GLY A 374 13.99 9.76 15.68
N SER A 375 12.89 10.53 15.63
CA SER A 375 12.57 11.51 16.68
C SER A 375 12.01 10.87 17.95
N GLN A 376 11.28 9.75 17.82
CA GLN A 376 10.73 9.00 18.95
C GLN A 376 11.78 8.09 19.62
N TYR A 377 12.70 7.53 18.84
CA TYR A 377 13.70 6.56 19.30
C TYR A 377 15.10 6.99 18.87
N SER A 378 15.76 7.74 19.75
CA SER A 378 17.14 8.19 19.52
C SER A 378 18.09 7.00 19.45
N GLY A 379 18.84 6.90 18.36
CA GLY A 379 19.81 5.82 18.12
C GLY A 379 19.30 4.70 17.21
N PHE A 380 18.01 4.63 16.91
CA PHE A 380 17.49 3.66 15.95
C PHE A 380 17.88 4.05 14.51
N VAL A 381 17.49 5.24 14.06
CA VAL A 381 17.86 5.71 12.71
C VAL A 381 19.25 6.33 12.74
N THR A 382 20.14 5.88 11.84
CA THR A 382 21.49 6.43 11.75
C THR A 382 21.49 7.90 11.33
N GLN A 383 22.48 8.67 11.79
CA GLN A 383 22.60 10.08 11.42
C GLN A 383 22.70 10.30 9.91
N GLU A 384 23.36 9.39 9.19
CA GLU A 384 23.46 9.41 7.72
C GLU A 384 22.08 9.29 7.06
N MET A 385 21.24 8.35 7.51
CA MET A 385 19.89 8.17 6.96
C MET A 385 18.98 9.36 7.30
N GLN A 386 19.10 9.93 8.50
CA GLN A 386 18.36 11.14 8.87
C GLN A 386 18.74 12.32 7.98
N GLN A 387 20.05 12.54 7.75
CA GLN A 387 20.54 13.59 6.88
C GLN A 387 20.06 13.41 5.44
N GLN A 388 20.15 12.19 4.90
CA GLN A 388 19.68 11.88 3.55
C GLN A 388 18.16 12.11 3.40
N ALA A 389 17.36 11.72 4.40
CA ALA A 389 15.93 11.96 4.41
C ALA A 389 15.59 13.46 4.43
N GLN A 390 16.30 14.24 5.26
CA GLN A 390 16.13 15.70 5.32
C GLN A 390 16.51 16.38 4.01
N GLU A 391 17.61 15.99 3.38
CA GLU A 391 18.04 16.54 2.08
C GLU A 391 17.01 16.30 0.98
N LEU A 392 16.45 15.09 0.91
CA LEU A 392 15.40 14.75 -0.05
C LEU A 392 14.11 15.54 0.21
N LEU A 393 13.69 15.68 1.48
CA LEU A 393 12.53 16.48 1.84
C LEU A 393 12.74 17.97 1.57
N GLN A 394 13.92 18.51 1.85
CA GLN A 394 14.25 19.91 1.54
C GLN A 394 14.23 20.18 0.03
N LYS A 395 14.74 19.23 -0.76
CA LYS A 395 14.86 19.38 -2.22
C LYS A 395 13.55 19.14 -2.97
N TYR A 396 12.72 18.20 -2.51
CA TYR A 396 11.54 17.72 -3.25
C TYR A 396 10.21 17.86 -2.49
N GLY A 397 10.22 18.25 -1.21
CA GLY A 397 9.06 18.42 -0.34
C GLY A 397 8.45 19.83 -0.34
N SER A 398 8.60 20.59 -1.43
CA SER A 398 8.11 21.97 -1.54
C SER A 398 6.57 22.12 -1.54
N THR A 399 5.85 21.00 -1.60
CA THR A 399 4.39 20.93 -1.61
C THR A 399 3.81 21.19 -0.21
N LYS A 400 2.60 21.76 -0.15
CA LYS A 400 1.99 22.25 1.11
C LYS A 400 1.92 21.16 2.20
N VAL A 401 1.62 19.92 1.80
CA VAL A 401 1.45 18.76 2.70
C VAL A 401 2.75 18.41 3.42
N TYR A 402 3.86 18.30 2.69
CA TYR A 402 5.14 17.88 3.25
C TYR A 402 5.84 19.00 4.04
N LYS A 403 5.63 20.25 3.65
CA LYS A 403 6.20 21.41 4.35
C LYS A 403 5.74 21.50 5.81
N GLY A 404 4.46 21.23 6.08
CA GLY A 404 3.91 21.23 7.44
C GLY A 404 4.52 20.12 8.31
N HIS A 405 4.54 18.89 7.80
CA HIS A 405 5.08 17.73 8.54
C HIS A 405 6.59 17.81 8.76
N TYR A 406 7.35 18.27 7.76
CA TYR A 406 8.79 18.51 7.90
C TYR A 406 9.11 19.53 8.99
N GLN A 407 8.35 20.65 9.04
CA GLN A 407 8.56 21.70 10.04
C GLN A 407 8.30 21.20 11.46
N THR A 408 7.34 20.31 11.68
CA THR A 408 7.06 19.74 13.01
C THR A 408 8.09 18.69 13.44
N LEU A 409 8.65 17.92 12.50
CA LEU A 409 9.59 16.84 12.82
C LEU A 409 11.05 17.32 12.98
N CYS A 410 11.39 18.49 12.43
CA CYS A 410 12.74 19.05 12.48
C CYS A 410 12.92 20.17 13.54
N THR A 411 11.87 20.50 14.28
CA THR A 411 11.89 21.39 15.45
C THR A 411 11.74 20.59 16.72
#